data_AF-A0A7Z9GAD1-F1
#
_entry.id   AF-A0A7Z9GAD1-F1
#
_cell.length_a   1.000
_cell.length_b   1.000
_cell.length_c   1.000
_cell.angle_alpha   90.00
_cell.angle_beta   90.00
_cell.angle_gamma   90.00
#
_symmetry.space_group_name_H-M   'P 1'
#
loop_
_entity.id
_entity.type
_entity.pdbx_description
1 polymer ?
#
loop_
_entity_poly.entity_id
_entity_poly.type
_entity_poly.pdbx_seq_one_letter_code
_entity_poly.pdbx_strand_id
1 'polypeptide(L)'
;MGRDSVFNSGQPTGTSDSPTFVSATLTKDLALNENPADETTSGITASFTAGEALSRGECVYLKTSDAKMWKAVATASATARCIAMAAADIAADASGVFLLQGLLRDDGTLPTYTVGGVLYTPEAETVGENVPEQAAPDTTGDFVQVIGWAVSANILYFDPSGTVIEVA
;
A
#
# COMPACT_ATOMS: atom_id res chain seq x y z
N MET A 1 62.06 29.05 21.52
CA MET A 1 61.92 27.59 21.34
C MET A 1 60.90 27.17 22.40
N GLY A 2 59.60 27.33 22.20
CA GLY A 2 58.65 26.59 21.35
C GLY A 2 57.48 26.25 22.29
N ARG A 3 56.27 26.83 22.14
CA ARG A 3 55.04 26.15 21.62
C ARG A 3 54.97 24.67 22.03
N ASP A 4 53.94 24.18 22.73
CA ASP A 4 52.53 24.29 22.37
C ASP A 4 51.63 23.84 23.53
N SER A 5 50.40 24.37 23.61
CA SER A 5 49.32 23.87 24.47
C SER A 5 48.83 22.53 23.94
N VAL A 6 48.93 21.44 24.71
CA VAL A 6 48.27 20.18 24.36
C VAL A 6 47.07 19.97 25.26
N PHE A 7 45.92 20.31 24.68
CA PHE A 7 44.61 19.83 25.05
C PHE A 7 44.63 18.32 25.31
N ASN A 8 43.94 17.89 26.37
CA ASN A 8 43.53 16.51 26.54
C ASN A 8 42.61 16.10 25.37
N SER A 9 43.18 15.53 24.31
CA SER A 9 42.46 15.18 23.08
C SER A 9 41.77 13.82 23.24
N GLY A 10 40.53 13.87 23.70
CA GLY A 10 39.67 12.70 23.74
C GLY A 10 38.22 13.01 24.08
N GLN A 11 37.72 14.21 23.74
CA GLN A 11 36.28 14.43 23.67
C GLN A 11 35.79 13.70 22.41
N PRO A 12 34.93 12.66 22.50
CA PRO A 12 34.32 12.09 21.32
C PRO A 12 33.45 13.17 20.69
N THR A 13 33.92 13.72 19.57
CA THR A 13 33.14 14.57 18.68
C THR A 13 32.09 13.70 18.01
N GLY A 14 30.91 13.64 18.61
CA GLY A 14 29.70 13.05 18.04
C GLY A 14 29.61 11.54 18.18
N THR A 15 28.84 11.08 19.15
CA THR A 15 28.17 9.78 19.03
C THR A 15 26.71 10.04 19.34
N SER A 16 25.84 9.86 18.35
CA SER A 16 24.43 9.66 18.62
C SER A 16 24.34 8.67 19.78
N ASP A 17 23.61 9.04 20.83
CA ASP A 17 23.19 8.08 21.84
C ASP A 17 22.35 7.06 21.06
N SER A 18 22.98 6.00 20.56
CA SER A 18 22.31 4.96 19.79
C SER A 18 21.49 4.19 20.81
N PRO A 19 20.16 4.37 20.90
CA PRO A 19 19.39 3.68 21.91
C PRO A 19 19.62 2.18 21.72
N THR A 20 20.04 1.50 22.79
CA THR A 20 20.15 0.05 22.78
C THR A 20 18.75 -0.52 22.63
N PHE A 21 18.42 -0.99 21.43
CA PHE A 21 17.18 -1.70 21.16
C PHE A 21 17.25 -3.05 21.91
N VAL A 22 16.47 -3.19 22.98
CA VAL A 22 16.53 -4.39 23.83
C VAL A 22 15.85 -5.58 23.15
N SER A 23 14.66 -5.38 22.58
CA SER A 23 13.97 -6.35 21.71
C SER A 23 12.65 -5.76 21.19
N ALA A 24 12.23 -6.18 20.00
CA ALA A 24 10.85 -6.07 19.55
C ALA A 24 10.30 -7.49 19.35
N THR A 25 9.13 -7.79 19.92
CA THR A 25 8.44 -9.05 19.69
C THR A 25 7.28 -8.79 18.74
N LEU A 26 7.37 -9.33 17.54
CA LEU A 26 6.28 -9.32 16.57
C LEU A 26 5.60 -10.70 16.64
N THR A 27 4.30 -10.71 16.92
CA THR A 27 3.48 -11.95 16.90
C THR A 27 3.06 -12.35 15.48
N LYS A 28 3.40 -11.52 14.49
CA LYS A 28 3.18 -11.71 13.05
C LYS A 28 4.38 -11.17 12.29
N ASP A 29 4.57 -11.62 11.06
CA ASP A 29 5.69 -11.18 10.24
C ASP A 29 5.53 -9.72 9.81
N LEU A 30 6.61 -8.95 9.93
CA LEU A 30 6.76 -7.65 9.27
C LEU A 30 7.75 -7.82 8.14
N ALA A 31 7.25 -7.76 6.91
CA ALA A 31 8.08 -7.81 5.71
C ALA A 31 8.44 -6.38 5.29
N LEU A 32 9.75 -6.08 5.26
CA LEU A 32 10.32 -4.84 4.73
C LEU A 32 11.36 -5.22 3.67
N ASN A 33 10.89 -5.45 2.45
CA ASN A 33 11.68 -5.81 1.29
C ASN A 33 11.27 -4.90 0.12
N GLU A 34 12.21 -4.14 -0.40
CA GLU A 34 12.01 -3.22 -1.54
C GLU A 34 11.70 -3.94 -2.86
N ASN A 35 11.98 -5.24 -2.93
CA ASN A 35 11.72 -6.08 -4.09
C ASN A 35 11.06 -7.38 -3.64
N PRO A 36 9.75 -7.35 -3.27
CA PRO A 36 9.02 -8.56 -2.96
C PRO A 36 9.12 -9.55 -4.13
N ALA A 37 9.05 -10.84 -3.81
CA ALA A 37 8.95 -11.87 -4.84
C ALA A 37 7.65 -11.67 -5.64
N ASP A 38 7.56 -12.33 -6.79
CA ASP A 38 6.31 -12.37 -7.53
C ASP A 38 5.17 -12.86 -6.62
N GLU A 39 3.96 -12.36 -6.88
CA GLU A 39 2.74 -12.69 -6.16
C GLU A 39 2.78 -12.41 -4.64
N THR A 40 3.64 -11.48 -4.20
CA THR A 40 3.93 -11.26 -2.79
C THR A 40 3.80 -9.79 -2.38
N THR A 41 3.45 -9.56 -1.11
CA THR A 41 3.41 -8.23 -0.51
C THR A 41 4.53 -8.03 0.52
N SER A 42 4.92 -6.77 0.72
CA SER A 42 5.86 -6.33 1.75
C SER A 42 5.33 -5.07 2.42
N GLY A 43 4.87 -5.16 3.67
CA GLY A 43 4.43 -4.01 4.43
C GLY A 43 3.50 -4.37 5.59
N ILE A 44 2.60 -3.45 5.92
CA ILE A 44 1.59 -3.64 6.96
C ILE A 44 0.41 -4.37 6.34
N THR A 45 0.15 -5.58 6.85
CA THR A 45 -0.98 -6.40 6.42
C THR A 45 -1.90 -6.72 7.59
N ALA A 46 -3.15 -7.03 7.29
CA ALA A 46 -4.15 -7.48 8.26
C ALA A 46 -5.11 -8.49 7.63
N SER A 47 -5.75 -9.31 8.48
CA SER A 47 -6.72 -10.29 8.03
C SER A 47 -8.15 -9.77 8.17
N PHE A 48 -8.92 -9.87 7.09
CA PHE A 48 -10.35 -9.55 7.06
C PHE A 48 -11.11 -10.64 6.30
N THR A 49 -12.44 -10.55 6.29
CA THR A 49 -13.30 -11.42 5.49
C THR A 49 -13.63 -10.75 4.17
N ALA A 50 -13.47 -11.46 3.05
CA ALA A 50 -13.89 -10.98 1.74
C ALA A 50 -15.42 -11.08 1.58
N GLY A 51 -16.03 -10.03 1.03
CA GLY A 51 -17.47 -9.96 0.73
C GLY A 51 -17.83 -10.60 -0.61
N GLU A 52 -16.85 -10.74 -1.48
CA GLU A 52 -16.93 -11.34 -2.81
C GLU A 52 -15.61 -12.07 -3.13
N ALA A 53 -15.53 -12.75 -4.27
CA ALA A 53 -14.26 -13.30 -4.72
C ALA A 53 -13.34 -12.14 -5.14
N LEU A 54 -12.11 -12.15 -4.61
CA LEU A 54 -11.11 -11.13 -4.86
C LEU A 54 -9.87 -11.76 -5.48
N SER A 55 -9.31 -11.11 -6.49
CA SER A 55 -7.96 -11.39 -7.00
C SER A 55 -6.92 -10.56 -6.25
N ARG A 56 -5.69 -11.06 -6.20
CA ARG A 56 -4.55 -10.26 -5.71
C ARG A 56 -4.43 -8.95 -6.48
N GLY A 57 -4.15 -7.86 -5.75
CA GLY A 57 -4.02 -6.52 -6.35
C GLY A 57 -5.34 -5.73 -6.42
N GLU A 58 -6.49 -6.36 -6.19
CA GLU A 58 -7.76 -5.63 -6.20
C GLU A 58 -7.87 -4.65 -5.03
N CYS A 59 -8.29 -3.43 -5.36
CA CYS A 59 -8.60 -2.36 -4.42
C CYS A 59 -9.89 -2.67 -3.68
N VAL A 60 -9.90 -2.53 -2.36
CA VAL A 60 -11.07 -2.84 -1.54
C VAL A 60 -11.45 -1.74 -0.57
N TYR A 61 -12.73 -1.68 -0.26
CA TYR A 61 -13.32 -0.86 0.81
C TYR A 61 -14.00 -1.74 1.85
N LEU A 62 -14.14 -1.24 3.07
CA LEU A 62 -14.92 -1.90 4.11
C LEU A 62 -16.40 -1.54 3.96
N LYS A 63 -17.23 -2.51 3.59
CA LYS A 63 -18.66 -2.28 3.44
C LYS A 63 -19.33 -2.21 4.81
N THR A 64 -19.99 -1.10 5.08
CA THR A 64 -20.58 -0.81 6.40
C THR A 64 -21.71 -1.76 6.81
N SER A 65 -22.42 -2.36 5.84
CA SER A 65 -23.58 -3.22 6.11
C SER A 65 -23.21 -4.62 6.61
N ASP A 66 -22.03 -5.13 6.28
CA ASP A 66 -21.60 -6.49 6.62
C ASP A 66 -20.18 -6.60 7.19
N ALA A 67 -19.44 -5.49 7.28
CA ALA A 67 -18.07 -5.42 7.76
C ALA A 67 -17.09 -6.35 7.02
N LYS A 68 -17.35 -6.60 5.73
CA LYS A 68 -16.46 -7.35 4.84
C LYS A 68 -15.74 -6.41 3.86
N MET A 69 -14.64 -6.90 3.29
CA MET A 69 -13.90 -6.21 2.23
C MET A 69 -14.56 -6.50 0.88
N TRP A 70 -14.99 -5.45 0.19
CA TRP A 70 -15.63 -5.50 -1.13
C TRP A 70 -14.81 -4.66 -2.12
N LYS A 71 -14.95 -4.91 -3.42
CA LYS A 71 -14.23 -4.18 -4.45
C LYS A 71 -14.54 -2.68 -4.39
N ALA A 72 -13.51 -1.86 -4.30
CA ALA A 72 -13.63 -0.41 -4.36
C ALA A 72 -13.86 0.03 -5.82
N VAL A 73 -14.70 1.05 -6.00
CA VAL A 73 -15.01 1.65 -7.31
C VAL A 73 -15.20 3.14 -7.09
N ALA A 74 -14.51 3.95 -7.89
CA ALA A 74 -14.51 5.41 -7.81
C ALA A 74 -15.83 6.08 -8.25
N THR A 75 -16.81 5.33 -8.76
CA THR A 75 -18.06 5.88 -9.35
C THR A 75 -19.20 6.09 -8.34
N ALA A 76 -18.97 5.77 -7.06
CA ALA A 76 -19.97 6.00 -6.02
C ALA A 76 -19.33 6.33 -4.67
N SER A 77 -19.92 7.29 -3.96
CA SER A 77 -19.40 7.77 -2.66
C SER A 77 -19.26 6.69 -1.59
N ALA A 78 -20.10 5.65 -1.64
CA ALA A 78 -20.08 4.54 -0.70
C ALA A 78 -18.95 3.52 -0.96
N THR A 79 -18.40 3.49 -2.18
CA THR A 79 -17.42 2.48 -2.64
C THR A 79 -16.07 3.10 -3.01
N ALA A 80 -16.01 4.42 -3.20
CA ALA A 80 -14.85 5.13 -3.73
C ALA A 80 -13.63 5.16 -2.80
N ARG A 81 -13.80 4.86 -1.51
CA ARG A 81 -12.71 4.89 -0.55
C ARG A 81 -12.02 3.54 -0.48
N CYS A 82 -10.98 3.35 -1.30
CA CYS A 82 -10.04 2.25 -1.14
C CYS A 82 -9.23 2.42 0.16
N ILE A 83 -9.18 1.37 0.98
CA ILE A 83 -8.47 1.37 2.27
C ILE A 83 -7.46 0.24 2.38
N ALA A 84 -7.55 -0.75 1.50
CA ALA A 84 -6.67 -1.89 1.46
C ALA A 84 -6.63 -2.49 0.05
N MET A 85 -5.68 -3.38 -0.16
CA MET A 85 -5.56 -4.18 -1.38
C MET A 85 -5.56 -5.66 -1.02
N ALA A 86 -6.21 -6.51 -1.81
CA ALA A 86 -6.13 -7.96 -1.62
C ALA A 86 -4.68 -8.43 -1.83
N ALA A 87 -4.09 -9.10 -0.83
CA ALA A 87 -2.69 -9.54 -0.88
C ALA A 87 -2.51 -10.90 -1.58
N ALA A 88 -3.60 -11.59 -1.88
CA ALA A 88 -3.68 -12.88 -2.54
C ALA A 88 -5.09 -13.06 -3.11
N ASP A 89 -5.33 -14.15 -3.84
CA ASP A 89 -6.68 -14.54 -4.24
C ASP A 89 -7.47 -15.03 -3.01
N ILE A 90 -8.68 -14.51 -2.84
CA ILE A 90 -9.52 -14.77 -1.67
C ILE A 90 -10.93 -15.11 -2.17
N ALA A 91 -11.42 -16.29 -1.81
CA ALA A 91 -12.80 -16.67 -2.11
C ALA A 91 -13.81 -15.83 -1.31
N ALA A 92 -15.02 -15.65 -1.84
CA ALA A 92 -16.11 -15.01 -1.12
C ALA A 92 -16.32 -15.68 0.25
N ASP A 93 -16.58 -14.88 1.27
CA ASP A 93 -16.77 -15.28 2.67
C ASP A 93 -15.54 -15.92 3.35
N ALA A 94 -14.38 -16.01 2.67
CA ALA A 94 -13.15 -16.49 3.27
C ALA A 94 -12.42 -15.37 4.03
N SER A 95 -11.66 -15.76 5.06
CA SER A 95 -10.68 -14.86 5.65
C SER A 95 -9.42 -14.85 4.77
N GLY A 96 -8.93 -13.65 4.44
CA GLY A 96 -7.75 -13.44 3.63
C GLY A 96 -6.87 -12.33 4.19
N VAL A 97 -5.68 -12.19 3.62
CA VAL A 97 -4.72 -11.14 3.98
C VAL A 97 -4.89 -9.95 3.04
N PHE A 98 -4.88 -8.75 3.60
CA PHE A 98 -5.00 -7.49 2.88
C PHE A 98 -3.82 -6.59 3.22
N LEU A 99 -3.26 -5.94 2.21
CA LEU A 99 -2.21 -4.93 2.34
C LEU A 99 -2.87 -3.59 2.72
N LEU A 100 -2.49 -3.04 3.87
CA LEU A 100 -2.94 -1.72 4.34
C LEU A 100 -1.98 -0.61 3.90
N GLN A 101 -0.69 -0.92 3.84
CA GLN A 101 0.35 -0.02 3.35
C GLN A 101 1.61 -0.83 3.02
N GLY A 102 2.26 -0.56 1.89
CA GLY A 102 3.52 -1.21 1.51
C GLY A 102 3.61 -1.53 0.04
N LEU A 103 4.41 -2.52 -0.32
CA LEU A 103 4.63 -2.95 -1.69
C LEU A 103 3.80 -4.20 -2.01
N LEU A 104 3.25 -4.25 -3.22
CA LEU A 104 2.73 -5.47 -3.84
C LEU A 104 3.46 -5.67 -5.16
N ARG A 105 3.91 -6.90 -5.41
CA ARG A 105 4.39 -7.33 -6.73
C ARG A 105 3.47 -8.38 -7.31
N ASP A 106 3.14 -8.20 -8.59
CA ASP A 106 2.49 -9.19 -9.41
C ASP A 106 2.96 -9.07 -10.86
N ASP A 107 3.59 -10.12 -11.38
CA ASP A 107 4.11 -10.16 -12.74
C ASP A 107 3.05 -10.62 -13.77
N GLY A 108 1.84 -10.98 -13.32
CA GLY A 108 0.79 -11.60 -14.14
C GLY A 108 -0.51 -10.80 -14.27
N THR A 109 -1.18 -10.48 -13.15
CA THR A 109 -2.55 -9.91 -13.17
C THR A 109 -2.57 -8.38 -13.26
N LEU A 110 -1.53 -7.72 -12.74
CA LEU A 110 -1.46 -6.27 -12.78
C LEU A 110 -1.23 -5.73 -14.21
N PRO A 111 -1.86 -4.59 -14.56
CA PRO A 111 -1.47 -3.82 -15.73
C PRO A 111 0.01 -3.46 -15.66
N THR A 112 0.67 -3.38 -16.82
CA THR A 112 2.05 -2.89 -16.90
C THR A 112 2.07 -1.39 -16.59
N TYR A 113 2.45 -1.02 -15.37
CA TYR A 113 2.45 0.36 -14.91
C TYR A 113 3.63 1.16 -15.45
N THR A 114 3.41 2.47 -15.66
CA THR A 114 4.52 3.40 -15.89
C THR A 114 5.17 3.74 -14.55
N VAL A 115 6.47 3.50 -14.42
CA VAL A 115 7.24 3.77 -13.20
C VAL A 115 7.08 5.23 -12.75
N GLY A 116 6.82 5.44 -11.46
CA GLY A 116 6.57 6.76 -10.87
C GLY A 116 5.17 7.32 -11.14
N GLY A 117 4.33 6.64 -11.92
CA GLY A 117 2.95 7.03 -12.15
C GLY A 117 2.11 6.92 -10.88
N VAL A 118 1.27 7.92 -10.64
CA VAL A 118 0.31 7.95 -9.53
C VAL A 118 -0.75 6.88 -9.77
N LEU A 119 -1.17 6.21 -8.71
CA LEU A 119 -2.21 5.19 -8.74
C LEU A 119 -3.47 5.72 -8.07
N TYR A 120 -4.61 5.49 -8.70
CA TYR A 120 -5.93 5.90 -8.25
C TYR A 120 -6.84 4.69 -8.01
N THR A 121 -7.87 4.88 -7.19
CA THR A 121 -8.97 3.91 -7.06
C THR A 121 -9.64 3.75 -8.42
N PRO A 122 -9.89 2.52 -8.91
CA PRO A 122 -10.39 2.30 -10.27
C PRO A 122 -11.82 2.79 -10.47
N GLU A 123 -12.12 3.31 -11.66
CA GLU A 123 -13.50 3.64 -12.08
C GLU A 123 -14.30 2.39 -12.49
N ALA A 124 -13.62 1.36 -13.00
CA ALA A 124 -14.25 0.14 -13.48
C ALA A 124 -13.30 -1.08 -13.39
N GLU A 125 -13.84 -2.26 -13.70
CA GLU A 125 -13.05 -3.46 -13.86
C GLU A 125 -12.09 -3.33 -15.05
N THR A 126 -10.79 -3.45 -14.79
CA THR A 126 -9.75 -3.60 -15.81
C THR A 126 -9.45 -5.08 -15.98
N VAL A 127 -9.76 -5.65 -17.14
CA VAL A 127 -9.56 -7.09 -17.44
C VAL A 127 -10.28 -8.02 -16.43
N GLY A 128 -11.40 -7.57 -15.86
CA GLY A 128 -12.20 -8.33 -14.89
C GLY A 128 -11.78 -8.15 -13.43
N GLU A 129 -10.84 -7.24 -13.15
CA GLU A 129 -10.32 -6.97 -11.82
C GLU A 129 -10.33 -5.47 -11.49
N ASN A 130 -10.65 -5.10 -10.25
CA ASN A 130 -10.61 -3.72 -9.76
C ASN A 130 -9.21 -3.38 -9.21
N VAL A 131 -8.21 -3.43 -10.08
CA VAL A 131 -6.82 -3.07 -9.77
C VAL A 131 -6.59 -1.55 -9.92
N PRO A 132 -5.53 -0.98 -9.33
CA PRO A 132 -5.25 0.45 -9.45
C PRO A 132 -5.12 0.96 -10.89
N GLU A 133 -5.57 2.18 -11.15
CA GLU A 133 -5.47 2.85 -12.45
C GLU A 133 -4.47 4.02 -12.41
N GLN A 134 -3.80 4.32 -13.54
CA GLN A 134 -2.90 5.48 -13.67
C GLN A 134 -3.57 6.72 -14.28
N ALA A 135 -4.79 6.57 -14.79
CA ALA A 135 -5.66 7.69 -15.09
C ALA A 135 -6.44 8.07 -13.82
N ALA A 136 -6.52 9.35 -13.52
CA ALA A 136 -7.40 9.81 -12.44
C ALA A 136 -8.85 9.74 -12.94
N PRO A 137 -9.80 9.36 -12.09
CA PRO A 137 -11.21 9.49 -12.42
C PRO A 137 -11.55 10.91 -12.88
N ASP A 138 -12.28 11.03 -13.99
CA ASP A 138 -12.48 12.32 -14.68
C ASP A 138 -13.93 12.64 -15.04
N THR A 139 -14.86 11.73 -14.76
CA THR A 139 -16.29 11.94 -15.00
C THR A 139 -16.95 12.66 -13.82
N THR A 140 -17.82 13.64 -14.11
CA THR A 140 -18.59 14.35 -13.06
C THR A 140 -19.39 13.36 -12.21
N GLY A 141 -19.23 13.44 -10.88
CA GLY A 141 -19.81 12.52 -9.91
C GLY A 141 -18.87 11.38 -9.48
N ASP A 142 -17.75 11.20 -10.15
CA ASP A 142 -16.73 10.22 -9.77
C ASP A 142 -15.77 10.81 -8.73
N PHE A 143 -15.04 9.92 -8.07
CA PHE A 143 -14.27 10.23 -6.87
C PHE A 143 -12.79 9.91 -7.05
N VAL A 144 -11.95 10.94 -6.99
CA VAL A 144 -10.50 10.81 -7.06
C VAL A 144 -9.94 10.53 -5.68
N GLN A 145 -9.32 9.36 -5.52
CA GLN A 145 -8.46 9.03 -4.38
C GLN A 145 -7.11 8.52 -4.90
N VAL A 146 -6.03 9.19 -4.51
CA VAL A 146 -4.67 8.68 -4.70
C VAL A 146 -4.42 7.55 -3.72
N ILE A 147 -4.01 6.39 -4.23
CA ILE A 147 -3.76 5.19 -3.44
C ILE A 147 -2.29 4.74 -3.42
N GLY A 148 -1.42 5.45 -4.12
CA GLY A 148 0.01 5.15 -4.15
C GLY A 148 0.68 5.54 -5.46
N TRP A 149 1.77 4.84 -5.79
CA TRP A 149 2.50 5.00 -7.04
C TRP A 149 3.16 3.70 -7.50
N ALA A 150 3.44 3.60 -8.80
CA ALA A 150 4.18 2.48 -9.36
C ALA A 150 5.69 2.62 -9.07
N VAL A 151 6.30 1.57 -8.52
CA VAL A 151 7.75 1.47 -8.25
C VAL A 151 8.48 0.79 -9.39
N SER A 152 7.81 -0.15 -10.07
CA SER A 152 8.24 -0.76 -11.32
C SER A 152 7.00 -1.00 -12.21
N ALA A 153 7.18 -1.69 -13.33
CA ALA A 153 6.04 -2.11 -14.17
C ALA A 153 5.09 -3.09 -13.46
N ASN A 154 5.58 -3.80 -12.44
CA ASN A 154 4.89 -4.90 -11.78
C ASN A 154 4.90 -4.76 -10.25
N ILE A 155 5.47 -3.68 -9.73
CA ILE A 155 5.53 -3.38 -8.30
C ILE A 155 4.86 -2.02 -8.08
N LEU A 156 3.89 -1.99 -7.19
CA LEU A 156 3.27 -0.76 -6.70
C LEU A 156 3.55 -0.56 -5.23
N TYR A 157 3.70 0.70 -4.82
CA TYR A 157 3.64 1.11 -3.43
C TYR A 157 2.24 1.62 -3.12
N PHE A 158 1.53 0.90 -2.27
CA PHE A 158 0.20 1.22 -1.77
C PHE A 158 0.32 2.04 -0.48
N ASP A 159 -0.23 3.24 -0.51
CA ASP A 159 -0.32 4.18 0.62
C ASP A 159 -1.57 5.05 0.44
N PRO A 160 -2.75 4.54 0.82
CA PRO A 160 -4.01 5.20 0.50
C PRO A 160 -4.17 6.53 1.23
N SER A 161 -4.34 7.60 0.46
CA SER A 161 -4.68 8.91 1.01
C SER A 161 -6.04 8.86 1.70
N GLY A 162 -6.16 9.50 2.87
CA GLY A 162 -7.45 9.65 3.56
C GLY A 162 -8.41 10.64 2.88
N THR A 163 -7.91 11.40 1.89
CA THR A 163 -8.65 12.42 1.14
C THR A 163 -9.24 11.82 -0.13
N VAL A 164 -10.55 12.01 -0.31
CA VAL A 164 -11.30 11.64 -1.52
C VAL A 164 -11.99 12.90 -2.02
N ILE A 165 -11.86 13.20 -3.31
CA ILE A 165 -12.39 14.42 -3.93
C ILE A 165 -13.38 14.02 -5.02
N GLU A 166 -14.56 14.62 -5.02
CA GLU A 166 -15.55 14.44 -6.10
C GLU A 166 -15.20 15.33 -7.29
N VAL A 167 -15.28 14.79 -8.50
CA VAL A 167 -15.18 15.52 -9.75
C VAL A 167 -16.49 16.26 -10.00
N ALA A 168 -16.40 17.57 -10.19
CA ALA A 168 -17.56 18.46 -10.36
C ALA A 168 -18.08 18.57 -11.80
#